data_AF-A0A3E0IR94-F1
#
_entry.id   AF-A0A3E0IR94-F1
#
_cell.length_a   1.000
_cell.length_b   1.000
_cell.length_c   1.000
_cell.angle_alpha   90.00
_cell.angle_beta   90.00
_cell.angle_gamma   90.00
#
_symmetry.space_group_name_H-M   'P 1'
#
loop_
_entity.id
_entity.type
_entity.pdbx_description
1 polymer ?
#
loop_
_entity_poly.entity_id
_entity_poly.type
_entity_poly.pdbx_seq_one_letter_code
_entity_poly.pdbx_strand_id
1 'polypeptide(L)'
;MVVTPLRYPGGKYKTYKLVEYLIKENNCISYAEPYAGVAVKLLLNNRVDRILLNDYDKSIYCFWKSTINYTEKFIELIEKTEVNIEIGRSIQKLLT
;
A
#
# COMPACT_ATOMS: atom_id res chain seq x y z
N MET A 1 15.68 -1.09 -4.97
CA MET A 1 14.46 -0.31 -5.26
C MET A 1 13.35 -0.98 -4.47
N VAL A 2 12.83 -0.33 -3.41
CA VAL A 2 11.83 -0.97 -2.56
C VAL A 2 10.48 -0.97 -3.28
N VAL A 3 9.86 -2.15 -3.36
CA VAL A 3 8.56 -2.37 -4.00
C VAL A 3 7.49 -2.38 -2.91
N THR A 4 6.36 -1.74 -3.15
CA THR A 4 5.20 -1.83 -2.24
C THR A 4 4.57 -3.22 -2.35
N PRO A 5 3.97 -3.76 -1.28
CA PRO A 5 3.35 -5.09 -1.35
C PRO A 5 2.14 -5.14 -2.30
N LEU A 6 1.52 -3.99 -2.59
CA LEU A 6 0.42 -3.86 -3.55
C LEU A 6 0.89 -3.21 -4.85
N ARG A 7 0.37 -3.70 -5.98
CA ARG A 7 0.42 -3.00 -7.27
C ARG A 7 -0.66 -1.94 -7.33
N TYR A 8 -0.27 -0.69 -7.10
CA TYR A 8 -1.15 0.46 -7.33
C TYR A 8 -1.08 0.90 -8.81
N PRO A 9 -2.15 0.74 -9.60
CA PRO A 9 -2.17 1.17 -11.00
C PRO A 9 -2.06 2.71 -11.13
N GLY A 10 -1.76 3.19 -12.35
CA GLY A 10 -1.77 4.64 -12.66
C GLY A 10 -0.42 5.30 -12.91
N GLY A 11 0.65 4.56 -13.26
CA GLY A 11 1.88 5.17 -13.79
C GLY A 11 2.59 6.13 -12.82
N LYS A 12 2.47 5.89 -11.50
CA LYS A 12 2.93 6.77 -10.42
C LYS A 12 4.45 7.01 -10.36
N TYR A 13 5.24 6.42 -11.27
CA TYR A 13 6.69 6.63 -11.35
C TYR A 13 7.06 8.09 -11.67
N LYS A 14 6.31 8.74 -12.56
CA LYS A 14 6.53 10.17 -12.88
C LYS A 14 6.16 11.07 -11.70
N THR A 15 5.04 10.78 -11.04
CA THR A 15 4.56 11.51 -9.86
C THR A 15 5.51 11.40 -8.67
N TYR A 16 6.10 10.22 -8.44
CA TYR A 16 7.02 10.01 -7.34
C TYR A 16 8.17 11.02 -7.32
N LYS A 17 8.85 11.25 -8.46
CA LYS A 17 9.99 12.18 -8.53
C LYS A 17 9.58 13.61 -8.23
N LEU A 18 8.41 14.03 -8.73
CA LEU A 18 7.88 15.36 -8.46
C LEU A 18 7.54 15.53 -6.98
N VAL A 19 6.85 14.56 -6.39
CA VAL A 19 6.47 14.60 -4.97
C VAL A 19 7.70 14.56 -4.07
N GLU A 20 8.69 13.71 -4.37
CA GLU A 20 9.97 13.65 -3.66
C GLU A 20 10.72 14.99 -3.71
N TYR A 21 10.74 15.65 -4.88
CA TYR A 21 11.28 16.99 -5.02
C TYR A 21 10.54 17.99 -4.13
N LEU A 22 9.21 18.03 -4.19
CA LEU A 22 8.41 18.96 -3.38
C LEU A 22 8.59 18.75 -1.87
N ILE A 23 8.64 17.50 -1.42
CA ILE A 23 8.90 17.15 -0.02
C ILE A 23 10.23 17.72 0.44
N LYS A 24 11.28 17.56 -0.39
CA LYS A 24 12.62 18.06 -0.08
C LYS A 24 12.65 19.59 -0.04
N GLU A 25 12.11 20.26 -1.05
CA GLU A 25 12.11 21.73 -1.12
C GLU A 25 11.33 22.39 0.03
N ASN A 26 10.32 21.72 0.56
CA ASN A 26 9.48 22.23 1.65
C ASN A 26 9.85 21.68 3.03
N ASN A 27 10.91 20.87 3.14
CA ASN A 27 11.31 20.19 4.39
C ASN A 27 10.15 19.43 5.06
N CYS A 28 9.30 18.78 4.25
CA CYS A 28 8.14 18.04 4.78
C CYS A 28 8.59 16.74 5.44
N ILE A 29 8.24 16.55 6.72
CA ILE A 29 8.47 15.29 7.46
C ILE A 29 7.33 14.28 7.30
N SER A 30 6.18 14.70 6.75
CA SER A 30 4.99 13.88 6.61
C SER A 30 4.33 14.07 5.25
N TYR A 31 3.73 13.00 4.73
CA TYR A 31 3.00 13.04 3.46
C TYR A 31 1.63 12.38 3.58
N ALA A 32 0.58 13.12 3.19
CA ALA A 32 -0.79 12.61 3.14
C ALA A 32 -1.22 12.43 1.68
N GLU A 33 -1.65 11.23 1.30
CA GLU A 33 -2.13 10.93 -0.05
C GLU A 33 -3.62 10.54 0.01
N PRO A 34 -4.49 11.17 -0.80
CA PRO A 34 -5.91 10.81 -0.85
C PRO A 34 -6.16 9.45 -1.52
N TYR A 35 -5.22 8.98 -2.35
CA TYR A 35 -5.28 7.72 -3.09
C TYR A 35 -3.98 6.95 -2.95
N ALA A 36 -3.94 5.92 -2.11
CA ALA A 36 -2.71 5.21 -1.77
C ALA A 36 -1.84 4.83 -2.99
N GLY A 37 -0.55 5.12 -2.95
CA GLY A 37 0.43 4.48 -3.82
C GLY A 37 1.83 5.12 -3.87
N VAL A 38 1.95 6.44 -3.77
CA VAL A 38 3.26 7.11 -3.69
C VAL A 38 3.76 7.13 -2.23
N ALA A 39 2.86 7.34 -1.28
CA ALA A 39 3.16 7.52 0.13
C ALA A 39 4.05 6.41 0.72
N VAL A 40 3.68 5.14 0.55
CA VAL A 40 4.45 4.01 1.09
C VAL A 40 5.88 4.00 0.55
N LYS A 41 6.07 4.33 -0.73
CA LYS A 41 7.40 4.36 -1.34
C LYS A 41 8.26 5.50 -0.76
N LEU A 42 7.66 6.64 -0.43
CA LEU A 42 8.37 7.74 0.23
C LEU A 42 8.84 7.32 1.64
N LEU A 43 7.97 6.66 2.40
CA LEU A 43 8.30 6.16 3.73
C LEU A 43 9.45 5.13 3.66
N LEU A 44 9.32 4.11 2.80
CA LEU A 44 10.31 3.03 2.69
C LEU A 44 11.67 3.49 2.13
N ASN A 45 11.71 4.63 1.45
CA ASN A 45 12.96 5.25 0.98
C ASN A 45 13.48 6.34 1.93
N ASN A 46 12.93 6.44 3.15
CA ASN A 46 13.30 7.45 4.15
C ASN A 46 13.23 8.90 3.61
N ARG A 47 12.21 9.20 2.79
CA ARG A 47 11.96 10.56 2.29
C ARG A 47 11.05 11.37 3.21
N VAL A 48 10.28 10.68 4.03
CA VAL A 48 9.40 11.22 5.08
C VAL A 48 9.41 10.26 6.26
N ASP A 49 9.12 10.77 7.44
CA ASP A 49 9.10 9.97 8.67
C ASP A 49 7.72 9.34 8.93
N ARG A 50 6.66 9.95 8.36
CA ARG A 50 5.28 9.52 8.54
C ARG A 50 4.48 9.69 7.26
N ILE A 51 3.52 8.79 7.07
CA ILE A 51 2.52 8.91 6.01
C ILE A 51 1.11 8.80 6.56
N LEU A 52 0.18 9.48 5.89
CA LEU A 52 -1.25 9.26 6.04
C LEU A 52 -1.74 8.64 4.74
N LEU A 53 -2.16 7.37 4.84
CA LEU A 53 -2.72 6.62 3.72
C LEU A 53 -4.23 6.70 3.75
N ASN A 54 -4.81 7.30 2.72
CA ASN A 54 -6.23 7.25 2.46
C ASN A 54 -6.49 6.51 1.15
N ASP A 55 -7.57 5.75 1.11
CA ASP A 55 -8.13 5.15 -0.10
C ASP A 55 -9.64 5.01 0.08
N TYR A 56 -10.38 5.07 -1.02
CA TYR A 56 -11.83 4.85 -0.98
C TYR A 56 -12.16 3.35 -0.82
N ASP A 57 -11.31 2.47 -1.36
CA ASP A 57 -11.54 1.03 -1.28
C ASP A 57 -11.27 0.51 0.15
N LYS A 58 -12.35 0.07 0.81
CA LYS A 58 -12.30 -0.55 2.14
C LYS A 58 -11.36 -1.75 2.18
N SER A 59 -11.20 -2.49 1.08
CA SER A 59 -10.31 -3.64 0.98
C SER A 59 -8.85 -3.22 1.12
N ILE A 60 -8.47 -2.04 0.61
CA ILE A 60 -7.13 -1.47 0.79
C ILE A 60 -6.88 -1.09 2.25
N TYR A 61 -7.87 -0.47 2.91
CA TYR A 61 -7.79 -0.21 4.35
C TYR A 61 -7.63 -1.51 5.15
N CYS A 62 -8.47 -2.52 4.88
CA CYS A 62 -8.42 -3.82 5.55
C CYS A 62 -7.09 -4.52 5.33
N PHE A 63 -6.52 -4.45 4.13
CA PHE A 63 -5.19 -4.98 3.82
C PHE A 63 -4.11 -4.36 4.70
N TRP A 64 -4.03 -3.02 4.76
CA TRP A 64 -3.00 -2.34 5.57
C TRP A 64 -3.19 -2.60 7.06
N LYS A 65 -4.45 -2.57 7.53
CA LYS A 65 -4.77 -2.92 8.92
C LYS A 65 -4.33 -4.35 9.26
N SER A 66 -4.58 -5.31 8.37
CA SER A 66 -4.16 -6.70 8.55
C SER A 66 -2.65 -6.85 8.54
N THR A 67 -1.98 -6.16 7.62
CA THR A 67 -0.52 -6.19 7.47
C THR A 67 0.19 -5.63 8.69
N ILE A 68 -0.31 -4.54 9.27
CA ILE A 68 0.35 -3.81 10.37
C ILE A 68 -0.06 -4.35 11.74
N ASN A 69 -1.33 -4.72 11.93
CA ASN A 69 -1.86 -5.05 13.25
C ASN A 69 -2.07 -6.55 13.48
N TYR A 70 -2.08 -7.36 12.40
CA TYR A 70 -2.35 -8.79 12.45
C TYR A 70 -1.34 -9.59 11.62
N THR A 71 -0.09 -9.13 11.57
CA THR A 71 0.95 -9.60 10.64
C THR A 71 1.13 -11.12 10.65
N GLU A 72 1.32 -11.73 11.82
CA GLU A 72 1.56 -13.17 11.95
C GLU A 72 0.37 -13.99 11.44
N LYS A 73 -0.85 -13.65 11.87
CA LYS A 73 -2.08 -14.31 11.42
C LYS A 73 -2.31 -14.13 9.93
N PHE A 74 -1.96 -12.97 9.38
CA PHE A 74 -2.10 -12.69 7.96
C PHE A 74 -1.12 -13.52 7.13
N ILE A 75 0.14 -13.64 7.57
CA ILE A 75 1.14 -14.52 6.95
C ILE A 75 0.68 -15.98 7.01
N GLU A 76 0.26 -16.45 8.19
CA GLU A 76 -0.22 -17.82 8.38
C GLU A 76 -1.40 -18.14 7.44
N LEU A 77 -2.34 -17.20 7.28
CA LEU A 77 -3.46 -17.36 6.36
C LEU A 77 -2.99 -17.48 4.91
N ILE A 78 -2.02 -16.66 4.48
CA ILE A 78 -1.45 -16.73 3.13
C ILE A 78 -0.78 -18.09 2.91
N GLU A 79 0.05 -18.56 3.85
CA GLU A 79 0.80 -19.81 3.73
C GLU A 79 -0.11 -21.05 3.74
N LYS A 80 -1.23 -21.01 4.46
CA LYS A 80 -2.18 -22.12 4.57
C LYS A 80 -3.23 -22.13 3.46
N THR A 81 -3.41 -21.03 2.73
CA THR A 81 -4.42 -20.96 1.68
C THR A 81 -3.95 -21.71 0.45
N GLU A 82 -4.68 -22.77 0.07
CA GLU A 82 -4.41 -23.49 -1.17
C GLU A 82 -4.64 -22.58 -2.39
N VAL A 83 -3.69 -22.59 -3.33
CA VAL A 83 -3.76 -21.75 -4.53
C VAL A 83 -4.43 -22.52 -5.67
N ASN A 84 -5.75 -22.38 -5.77
CA ASN A 84 -6.53 -22.91 -6.89
C ASN A 84 -7.59 -21.91 -7.40
N ILE A 85 -8.13 -22.18 -8.59
CA ILE A 85 -9.07 -21.27 -9.28
C ILE A 85 -10.39 -21.12 -8.50
N GLU A 86 -10.85 -22.15 -7.82
CA GLU A 86 -12.13 -22.13 -7.08
C GLU A 86 -12.06 -21.24 -5.85
N ILE A 87 -10.97 -21.35 -5.08
CA ILE A 87 -10.68 -20.46 -3.94
C ILE A 87 -10.53 -19.03 -4.45
N GLY A 88 -9.77 -18.80 -5.53
CA GLY A 88 -9.60 -17.47 -6.13
C GLY A 88 -10.93 -16.80 -6.52
N ARG A 89 -11.83 -17.55 -7.17
CA ARG A 89 -13.18 -17.07 -7.50
C ARG A 89 -14.03 -16.77 -6.27
N SER A 90 -13.90 -17.57 -5.22
CA SER A 90 -14.65 -17.37 -3.97
C SER A 90 -14.22 -16.09 -3.26
N ILE A 91 -12.90 -15.82 -3.19
CA ILE A 91 -12.37 -14.57 -2.63
C ILE A 91 -12.81 -13.36 -3.47
N GLN A 92 -12.78 -13.47 -4.80
CA GLN A 92 -13.18 -12.36 -5.67
C GLN A 92 -14.62 -11.90 -5.41
N LYS A 93 -15.55 -12.84 -5.14
CA LYS A 93 -16.94 -12.52 -4.79
C LYS A 93 -17.09 -11.75 -3.48
N LEU A 94 -16.12 -11.83 -2.57
CA LEU A 94 -16.14 -11.07 -1.31
C LEU A 94 -15.69 -9.61 -1.51
N LEU A 95 -15.03 -9.31 -2.63
CA LEU A 95 -14.47 -8.00 -2.96
C LEU A 95 -15.37 -7.18 -3.91
N THR A 96 -16.47 -7.76 -4.40
CA THR A 96 -17.45 -7.17 -5.32
C THR A 96 -18.82 -7.08 -4.66
#